data_AF-A0A660SY26-F1
#
_entry.id   AF-A0A660SY26-F1
#
_cell.length_a   1.000
_cell.length_b   1.000
_cell.length_c   1.000
_cell.angle_alpha   90.00
_cell.angle_beta   90.00
_cell.angle_gamma   90.00
#
_symmetry.space_group_name_H-M   'P 1'
#
loop_
_entity.id
_entity.type
_entity.pdbx_description
1 polymer ?
#
loop_
_entity_poly.entity_id
_entity_poly.type
_entity_poly.pdbx_seq_one_letter_code
_entity_poly.pdbx_strand_id
1 'polypeptide(L)'
;PSDHPQALKALERELPPYVMRELGRLAWNRRGTLQQEMDKNPSLRTHIKSIADTINREWSRLSEDQKSVEAFYSLELEEILPEIIPSTGFEELSEKPIGWVPVPEDSWTGILIYVPENLPVRGTGLSADIHPALYARVLSDSLKVLADPSMGNRQLLSYRNTQDREKTESLIGRRPYRVMARELYGDYPCDIILSKEDTRRILAADSGRHALSEGRIAILIDSKSE
;
A
#
# COMPACT_ATOMS: atom_id res chain seq x y z
N PRO A 1 -21.97 -29.94 -21.14
CA PRO A 1 -22.02 -28.64 -21.87
C PRO A 1 -23.27 -27.79 -21.58
N SER A 2 -24.48 -28.39 -21.60
CA SER A 2 -25.76 -27.69 -21.32
C SER A 2 -25.81 -27.06 -19.92
N ASP A 3 -25.18 -27.71 -18.95
CA ASP A 3 -25.28 -27.34 -17.53
C ASP A 3 -24.18 -26.35 -17.10
N HIS A 4 -23.24 -26.04 -18.00
CA HIS A 4 -22.14 -25.11 -17.74
C HIS A 4 -22.63 -23.72 -17.28
N PRO A 5 -23.64 -23.08 -17.89
CA PRO A 5 -24.17 -21.81 -17.41
C PRO A 5 -24.80 -21.89 -16.02
N GLN A 6 -25.41 -23.03 -15.67
CA GLN A 6 -26.04 -23.23 -14.37
C GLN A 6 -25.00 -23.47 -13.27
N ALA A 7 -23.98 -24.26 -13.55
CA ALA A 7 -22.83 -24.45 -12.67
C ALA A 7 -22.06 -23.14 -12.44
N LEU A 8 -21.89 -22.33 -13.48
CA LEU A 8 -21.23 -21.02 -13.38
C LEU A 8 -22.02 -20.04 -12.51
N LYS A 9 -23.35 -19.96 -12.67
CA LYS A 9 -24.21 -19.15 -11.78
C LYS A 9 -24.15 -19.62 -10.33
N ALA A 10 -24.03 -20.92 -10.09
CA ALA A 10 -23.86 -21.44 -8.74
C ALA A 10 -22.52 -20.99 -8.15
N LEU A 11 -21.44 -21.03 -8.93
CA LEU A 11 -20.12 -20.53 -8.54
C LEU A 11 -20.16 -19.03 -8.21
N GLU A 12 -20.77 -18.22 -9.07
CA GLU A 12 -20.91 -16.76 -8.86
C GLU A 12 -21.70 -16.42 -7.60
N ARG A 13 -22.69 -17.24 -7.23
CA ARG A 13 -23.47 -17.02 -5.99
C ARG A 13 -22.64 -17.28 -4.73
N GLU A 14 -21.67 -18.18 -4.80
CA GLU A 14 -20.79 -18.53 -3.67
C GLU A 14 -19.52 -17.67 -3.63
N LEU A 15 -19.22 -16.90 -4.68
CA LEU A 15 -18.00 -16.09 -4.81
C LEU A 15 -17.83 -15.01 -3.72
N PRO A 16 -18.85 -14.19 -3.35
CA PRO A 16 -18.62 -13.05 -2.48
C PRO A 16 -18.04 -13.40 -1.09
N PRO A 17 -18.47 -14.48 -0.39
CA PRO A 17 -17.82 -14.95 0.82
C PRO A 17 -16.31 -15.25 0.67
N TYR A 18 -15.87 -15.80 -0.48
CA TYR A 18 -14.45 -16.04 -0.73
C TYR A 18 -13.68 -14.75 -0.90
N VAL A 19 -14.21 -13.81 -1.69
CA VAL A 19 -13.60 -12.49 -1.90
C VAL A 19 -13.47 -11.74 -0.58
N MET A 20 -14.54 -11.69 0.22
CA MET A 20 -14.53 -11.07 1.55
C MET A 20 -13.45 -11.66 2.46
N ARG A 21 -13.29 -12.99 2.43
CA ARG A 21 -12.29 -13.69 3.23
C ARG A 21 -10.86 -13.38 2.78
N GLU A 22 -10.60 -13.40 1.47
CA GLU A 22 -9.26 -13.12 0.94
C GLU A 22 -8.88 -11.64 1.12
N LEU A 23 -9.80 -10.70 0.85
CA LEU A 23 -9.59 -9.28 1.15
C LEU A 23 -9.39 -9.04 2.66
N GLY A 24 -10.15 -9.73 3.50
CA GLY A 24 -10.03 -9.62 4.96
C GLY A 24 -8.65 -10.02 5.52
N ARG A 25 -7.88 -10.83 4.78
CA ARG A 25 -6.51 -11.22 5.16
C ARG A 25 -5.46 -10.15 4.86
N LEU A 26 -5.76 -9.19 3.99
CA LEU A 26 -4.83 -8.12 3.66
C LEU A 26 -4.51 -7.30 4.91
N ALA A 27 -3.23 -6.96 5.10
CA ALA A 27 -2.84 -6.05 6.16
C ALA A 27 -3.44 -4.67 5.88
N TRP A 28 -4.20 -4.16 6.83
CA TRP A 28 -4.82 -2.85 6.73
C TRP A 28 -3.85 -1.79 7.20
N ASN A 29 -3.33 -1.91 8.41
CA ASN A 29 -2.41 -0.93 8.98
C ASN A 29 -1.54 -1.57 10.06
N ARG A 30 -0.74 -0.75 10.75
CA ARG A 30 0.15 -1.16 11.84
C ARG A 30 -0.48 -1.95 12.99
N ARG A 31 -1.82 -1.96 13.09
CA ARG A 31 -2.59 -2.62 14.16
C ARG A 31 -3.20 -3.94 13.72
N GLY A 32 -3.32 -4.21 12.41
CA GLY A 32 -4.19 -5.30 11.99
C GLY A 32 -4.49 -5.44 10.51
N THR A 33 -5.35 -6.42 10.25
CA THR A 33 -5.87 -6.76 8.92
C THR A 33 -7.15 -6.02 8.58
N LEU A 34 -7.54 -6.05 7.30
CA LEU A 34 -8.80 -5.47 6.83
C LEU A 34 -10.02 -6.14 7.48
N GLN A 35 -9.96 -7.43 7.81
CA GLN A 35 -11.02 -8.11 8.56
C GLN A 35 -11.27 -7.44 9.91
N GLN A 36 -10.20 -7.17 10.66
CA GLN A 36 -10.29 -6.55 11.98
C GLN A 36 -10.84 -5.11 11.89
N GLU A 37 -10.57 -4.41 10.79
CA GLU A 37 -11.16 -3.10 10.53
C GLU A 37 -12.65 -3.20 10.16
N MET A 38 -13.03 -4.14 9.28
CA MET A 38 -14.43 -4.41 8.93
C MET A 38 -15.28 -4.88 10.13
N ASP A 39 -14.68 -5.50 11.14
CA ASP A 39 -15.34 -5.87 12.39
C ASP A 39 -15.68 -4.65 13.24
N LYS A 40 -14.84 -3.60 13.18
CA LYS A 40 -15.03 -2.34 13.92
C LYS A 40 -15.88 -1.33 13.15
N ASN A 41 -15.87 -1.41 11.82
CA ASN A 41 -16.52 -0.45 10.93
C ASN A 41 -17.55 -1.14 10.00
N PRO A 42 -18.85 -1.14 10.37
CA PRO A 42 -19.90 -1.76 9.57
C PRO A 42 -20.10 -1.14 8.17
N SER A 43 -19.81 0.15 8.00
CA SER A 43 -19.95 0.80 6.68
C SER A 43 -18.85 0.32 5.73
N LEU A 44 -17.62 0.19 6.23
CA LEU A 44 -16.51 -0.41 5.47
C LEU A 44 -16.85 -1.83 5.03
N ARG A 45 -17.36 -2.68 5.93
CA ARG A 45 -17.79 -4.05 5.57
C ARG A 45 -18.81 -4.05 4.44
N THR A 46 -19.82 -3.18 4.53
CA THR A 46 -20.88 -3.09 3.52
C THR A 46 -20.31 -2.69 2.17
N HIS A 47 -19.32 -1.79 2.17
CA HIS A 47 -18.66 -1.33 0.96
C HIS A 47 -17.76 -2.40 0.32
N ILE A 48 -16.95 -3.13 1.12
CA ILE A 48 -16.17 -4.27 0.62
C ILE A 48 -17.10 -5.35 0.05
N LYS A 49 -18.26 -5.56 0.67
CA LYS A 49 -19.27 -6.48 0.13
C LYS A 49 -19.78 -6.04 -1.24
N SER A 50 -20.07 -4.75 -1.45
CA SER A 50 -20.46 -4.27 -2.78
C SER A 50 -19.38 -4.46 -3.84
N ILE A 51 -18.10 -4.32 -3.47
CA ILE A 51 -16.98 -4.61 -4.39
C ILE A 51 -16.94 -6.09 -4.76
N ALA A 52 -17.18 -6.99 -3.79
CA ALA A 52 -17.24 -8.42 -4.05
C ALA A 52 -18.38 -8.81 -5.01
N ASP A 53 -19.47 -8.03 -5.03
CA ASP A 53 -20.59 -8.23 -5.93
C ASP A 53 -20.33 -7.69 -7.36
N THR A 54 -19.33 -6.81 -7.54
CA THR A 54 -18.98 -6.19 -8.85
C THR A 54 -17.72 -6.76 -9.48
N ILE A 55 -17.13 -7.82 -8.92
CA ILE A 55 -15.93 -8.46 -9.48
C ILE A 55 -16.21 -9.02 -10.87
N ASN A 56 -15.33 -8.68 -11.82
CA ASN A 56 -15.43 -9.15 -13.19
C ASN A 56 -14.75 -10.51 -13.35
N ARG A 57 -15.43 -11.42 -14.06
CA ARG A 57 -14.83 -12.67 -14.53
C ARG A 57 -13.97 -12.40 -15.76
N GLU A 58 -12.73 -12.85 -15.76
CA GLU A 58 -11.90 -12.81 -16.96
C GLU A 58 -12.21 -13.99 -17.88
N TRP A 59 -12.22 -15.20 -17.33
CA TRP A 59 -12.53 -16.42 -18.09
C TRP A 59 -13.18 -17.49 -17.23
N SER A 60 -13.83 -18.43 -17.91
CA SER A 60 -14.31 -19.69 -17.33
C SER A 60 -14.10 -20.82 -18.32
N ARG A 61 -13.78 -22.01 -17.81
CA ARG A 61 -13.65 -23.22 -18.62
C ARG A 61 -14.26 -24.42 -17.91
N LEU A 62 -14.71 -25.37 -18.71
CA LEU A 62 -15.03 -26.72 -18.25
C LEU A 62 -13.73 -27.54 -18.24
N SER A 63 -13.53 -28.35 -17.21
CA SER A 63 -12.40 -29.28 -17.14
C SER A 63 -12.42 -30.29 -18.30
N GLU A 64 -11.27 -30.89 -18.62
CA GLU A 64 -11.17 -31.88 -19.70
C GLU A 64 -12.09 -33.09 -19.46
N ASP A 65 -12.24 -33.50 -18.20
CA ASP A 65 -13.13 -34.59 -17.79
C ASP A 65 -14.61 -34.18 -17.66
N GLN A 66 -14.91 -32.90 -17.88
CA GLN A 66 -16.24 -32.28 -17.78
C GLN A 66 -16.90 -32.37 -16.41
N LYS A 67 -16.14 -32.65 -15.35
CA LYS A 67 -16.66 -32.81 -13.99
C LYS A 67 -16.56 -31.54 -13.15
N SER A 68 -15.75 -30.58 -13.54
CA SER A 68 -15.60 -29.30 -12.82
C SER A 68 -15.66 -28.11 -13.77
N VAL A 69 -16.10 -26.98 -13.21
CA VAL A 69 -16.05 -25.67 -13.84
C VAL A 69 -15.02 -24.85 -13.08
N GLU A 70 -14.10 -24.26 -13.82
CA GLU A 70 -13.11 -23.33 -13.29
C GLU A 70 -13.41 -21.93 -13.82
N ALA A 71 -13.26 -20.92 -12.97
CA ALA A 71 -13.41 -19.53 -13.34
C ALA A 71 -12.31 -18.71 -12.67
N PHE A 72 -11.82 -17.72 -13.40
CA PHE A 72 -10.82 -16.78 -12.92
C PHE A 72 -11.41 -15.38 -12.82
N TYR A 73 -11.13 -14.76 -11.70
CA TYR A 73 -11.61 -13.44 -11.32
C TYR A 73 -10.41 -12.62 -10.89
N SER A 74 -10.36 -11.38 -11.35
CA SER A 74 -9.33 -10.42 -10.97
C SER A 74 -9.98 -9.19 -10.35
N LEU A 75 -9.21 -8.54 -9.47
CA LEU A 75 -9.60 -7.30 -8.82
C LEU A 75 -8.37 -6.40 -8.77
N GLU A 76 -8.48 -5.23 -9.39
CA GLU A 76 -7.43 -4.22 -9.33
C GLU A 76 -7.56 -3.38 -8.06
N LEU A 77 -6.65 -3.61 -7.13
CA LEU A 77 -6.62 -2.92 -5.84
C LEU A 77 -6.56 -1.38 -6.01
N GLU A 78 -5.86 -0.89 -7.02
CA GLU A 78 -5.73 0.55 -7.29
C GLU A 78 -7.08 1.22 -7.62
N GLU A 79 -8.04 0.47 -8.20
CA GLU A 79 -9.36 1.00 -8.54
C GLU A 79 -10.27 1.13 -7.31
N ILE A 80 -10.18 0.19 -6.37
CA ILE A 80 -11.09 0.14 -5.21
C ILE A 80 -10.58 0.95 -4.02
N LEU A 81 -9.26 1.14 -3.90
CA LEU A 81 -8.66 1.72 -2.72
C LEU A 81 -9.07 3.17 -2.41
N PRO A 82 -9.30 4.05 -3.41
CA PRO A 82 -9.82 5.39 -3.16
C PRO A 82 -11.18 5.43 -2.47
N GLU A 83 -12.01 4.38 -2.64
CA GLU A 83 -13.34 4.32 -2.01
C GLU A 83 -13.27 3.75 -0.58
N ILE A 84 -12.29 2.88 -0.33
CA ILE A 84 -12.04 2.21 0.96
C ILE A 84 -11.29 3.12 1.93
N ILE A 85 -10.41 3.97 1.40
CA ILE A 85 -9.55 4.87 2.17
C ILE A 85 -10.14 6.27 2.12
N PRO A 86 -10.87 6.71 3.17
CA PRO A 86 -11.42 8.05 3.17
C PRO A 86 -10.28 9.06 3.10
N SER A 87 -10.31 9.92 2.08
CA SER A 87 -9.50 11.13 2.06
C SER A 87 -9.97 12.01 3.21
N THR A 88 -9.22 12.03 4.31
CA THR A 88 -9.57 12.81 5.51
C THR A 88 -9.42 14.33 5.30
N GLY A 89 -9.03 14.75 4.11
CA GLY A 89 -8.58 16.11 3.84
C GLY A 89 -7.20 16.32 4.45
N PHE A 90 -6.40 17.13 3.76
CA PHE A 90 -5.01 17.47 4.08
C PHE A 90 -4.69 17.40 5.58
N GLU A 91 -4.03 16.33 6.03
CA GLU A 91 -3.17 16.50 7.21
C GLU A 91 -2.09 17.51 6.80
N GLU A 92 -1.98 18.57 7.60
CA GLU A 92 -1.01 19.62 7.35
C GLU A 92 0.38 18.98 7.35
N LEU A 93 1.06 19.03 6.20
CA LEU A 93 2.43 18.50 6.10
C LEU A 93 3.27 19.07 7.24
N SER A 94 4.10 18.20 7.84
CA SER A 94 5.04 18.60 8.89
C SER A 94 5.76 19.91 8.54
N GLU A 95 5.91 20.78 9.55
CA GLU A 95 6.52 22.09 9.38
C GLU A 95 7.94 22.01 8.79
N LYS A 96 8.33 23.06 8.05
CA LYS A 96 9.71 23.18 7.56
C LYS A 96 10.66 23.20 8.77
N PRO A 97 11.77 22.45 8.73
CA PRO A 97 12.70 22.43 9.84
C PRO A 97 13.32 23.81 10.05
N ILE A 98 13.51 24.19 11.31
CA ILE A 98 14.23 25.42 11.67
C ILE A 98 15.74 25.22 11.40
N GLY A 99 16.36 26.28 10.87
CA GLY A 99 17.80 26.34 10.58
C GLY A 99 18.16 25.99 9.14
N TRP A 100 19.43 26.15 8.80
CA TRP A 100 19.94 25.78 7.48
C TRP A 100 20.00 24.25 7.34
N VAL A 101 19.43 23.74 6.25
CA VAL A 101 19.52 22.33 5.86
C VAL A 101 20.09 22.31 4.44
N PRO A 102 21.20 21.59 4.19
CA PRO A 102 21.72 21.45 2.85
C PRO A 102 20.71 20.69 1.98
N VAL A 103 20.15 21.37 0.99
CA VAL A 103 19.30 20.78 -0.04
C VAL A 103 20.03 20.98 -1.38
N PRO A 104 20.16 19.94 -2.21
CA PRO A 104 20.71 20.08 -3.56
C PRO A 104 19.95 21.14 -4.36
N GLU A 105 20.64 21.86 -5.24
CA GLU A 105 19.99 22.83 -6.15
C GLU A 105 18.99 22.15 -7.10
N ASP A 106 19.25 20.89 -7.44
CA ASP A 106 18.38 20.09 -8.29
C ASP A 106 17.12 19.63 -7.54
N SER A 107 15.96 20.01 -8.06
CA SER A 107 14.65 19.52 -7.59
C SER A 107 14.49 18.02 -7.80
N TRP A 108 13.91 17.34 -6.81
CA TRP A 108 13.55 15.94 -6.89
C TRP A 108 12.18 15.74 -7.54
N THR A 109 11.99 14.62 -8.23
CA THR A 109 10.73 14.30 -8.90
C THR A 109 9.77 13.47 -8.05
N GLY A 110 10.26 12.89 -6.95
CA GLY A 110 9.58 11.98 -6.04
C GLY A 110 10.53 11.43 -4.97
N ILE A 111 10.08 10.46 -4.18
CA ILE A 111 10.84 9.83 -3.10
C ILE A 111 10.91 8.31 -3.34
N LEU A 112 12.12 7.76 -3.30
CA LEU A 112 12.38 6.32 -3.38
C LEU A 112 12.91 5.83 -2.04
N ILE A 113 12.15 4.98 -1.36
CA ILE A 113 12.49 4.40 -0.07
C ILE A 113 12.96 2.97 -0.28
N TYR A 114 14.22 2.69 0.05
CA TYR A 114 14.75 1.34 0.12
C TYR A 114 14.48 0.76 1.51
N VAL A 115 13.82 -0.40 1.56
CA VAL A 115 13.51 -1.09 2.81
C VAL A 115 14.29 -2.40 2.85
N PRO A 116 15.42 -2.45 3.56
CA PRO A 116 16.17 -3.68 3.70
C PRO A 116 15.40 -4.71 4.54
N GLU A 117 15.77 -5.97 4.40
CA GLU A 117 15.31 -7.04 5.29
C GLU A 117 15.77 -6.79 6.74
N ASN A 118 15.04 -7.41 7.67
CA ASN A 118 15.41 -7.50 9.08
C ASN A 118 15.67 -6.14 9.75
N LEU A 119 14.78 -5.16 9.50
CA LEU A 119 14.83 -3.86 10.15
C LEU A 119 14.40 -3.96 11.62
N PRO A 120 15.02 -3.20 12.52
CA PRO A 120 14.55 -3.10 13.89
C PRO A 120 13.12 -2.55 13.94
N VAL A 121 12.29 -3.14 14.80
CA VAL A 121 10.93 -2.66 15.07
C VAL A 121 10.99 -1.80 16.32
N ARG A 122 10.67 -0.51 16.17
CA ARG A 122 10.78 0.49 17.23
C ARG A 122 9.97 0.05 18.46
N GLY A 123 10.66 -0.02 19.60
CA GLY A 123 10.04 -0.26 20.91
C GLY A 123 9.85 -1.74 21.28
N THR A 124 10.23 -2.68 20.41
CA THR A 124 10.06 -4.12 20.69
C THR A 124 11.37 -4.83 21.04
N GLY A 125 12.52 -4.25 20.65
CA GLY A 125 13.83 -4.91 20.77
C GLY A 125 14.04 -6.05 19.77
N LEU A 126 13.10 -6.24 18.84
CA LEU A 126 13.13 -7.25 17.79
C LEU A 126 13.37 -6.59 16.43
N SER A 127 13.75 -7.39 15.45
CA SER A 127 13.80 -7.00 14.05
C SER A 127 12.82 -7.84 13.22
N ALA A 128 12.32 -7.27 12.13
CA ALA A 128 11.37 -7.90 11.23
C ALA A 128 11.54 -7.39 9.80
N ASP A 129 11.02 -8.16 8.84
CA ASP A 129 10.81 -7.68 7.48
C ASP A 129 9.58 -6.78 7.44
N ILE A 130 9.53 -5.85 6.48
CA ILE A 130 8.35 -5.03 6.28
C ILE A 130 7.17 -5.90 5.85
N HIS A 131 6.02 -5.65 6.46
CA HIS A 131 4.76 -6.23 6.04
C HIS A 131 3.98 -5.19 5.21
N PRO A 132 3.88 -5.33 3.87
CA PRO A 132 3.10 -4.41 3.06
C PRO A 132 1.66 -4.31 3.58
N ALA A 133 1.15 -3.09 3.69
CA ALA A 133 -0.20 -2.82 4.18
C ALA A 133 -0.86 -1.67 3.39
N LEU A 134 -2.19 -1.74 3.27
CA LEU A 134 -3.00 -0.78 2.52
C LEU A 134 -2.92 0.65 3.10
N TYR A 135 -2.80 0.75 4.41
CA TYR A 135 -2.74 1.98 5.20
C TYR A 135 -1.42 2.06 6.02
N ALA A 136 -0.30 1.75 5.36
CA ALA A 136 1.03 2.00 5.90
C ALA A 136 1.41 3.47 5.81
N ARG A 137 2.32 3.93 6.68
CA ARG A 137 2.74 5.34 6.76
C ARG A 137 4.25 5.49 6.65
N VAL A 138 4.70 6.66 6.23
CA VAL A 138 6.09 7.10 6.33
C VAL A 138 6.20 8.05 7.51
N LEU A 139 7.11 7.75 8.43
CA LEU A 139 7.29 8.45 9.69
C LEU A 139 8.69 9.06 9.81
N SER A 140 8.81 10.13 10.58
CA SER A 140 10.10 10.63 11.06
C SER A 140 10.67 9.74 12.16
N ASP A 141 11.94 9.98 12.51
CA ASP A 141 12.61 9.41 13.70
C ASP A 141 11.82 9.63 15.01
N SER A 142 11.08 10.73 15.07
CA SER A 142 10.21 11.16 16.17
C SER A 142 8.75 10.70 16.05
N LEU A 143 8.46 9.77 15.14
CA LEU A 143 7.13 9.20 14.87
C LEU A 143 6.08 10.21 14.38
N LYS A 144 6.52 11.36 13.85
CA LYS A 144 5.62 12.28 13.13
C LYS A 144 5.29 11.69 11.76
N VAL A 145 4.04 11.78 11.35
CA VAL A 145 3.62 11.33 10.01
C VAL A 145 4.18 12.31 8.97
N LEU A 146 4.89 11.76 7.99
CA LEU A 146 5.41 12.47 6.84
C LEU A 146 4.54 12.25 5.62
N ALA A 147 4.03 11.02 5.46
CA ALA A 147 3.05 10.65 4.45
C ALA A 147 2.18 9.51 4.97
N ASP A 148 0.91 9.54 4.60
CA ASP A 148 0.00 8.41 4.70
C ASP A 148 -0.97 8.40 3.50
N PRO A 149 -1.68 7.29 3.28
CA PRO A 149 -2.69 7.14 2.24
C PRO A 149 -3.82 8.16 2.16
N SER A 150 -4.09 8.92 3.23
CA SER A 150 -5.08 9.99 3.21
C SER A 150 -4.49 11.35 2.80
N MET A 151 -3.17 11.52 2.90
CA MET A 151 -2.41 12.69 2.46
C MET A 151 -2.20 12.67 0.94
N GLY A 152 -3.26 12.89 0.17
CA GLY A 152 -3.12 13.08 -1.28
C GLY A 152 -4.38 12.69 -2.03
N ASN A 153 -4.51 13.22 -3.25
CA ASN A 153 -5.70 13.00 -4.06
C ASN A 153 -5.82 11.58 -4.62
N ARG A 154 -4.78 10.71 -4.57
CA ARG A 154 -4.88 9.46 -5.35
C ARG A 154 -3.93 8.30 -5.17
N GLN A 155 -2.87 8.32 -4.36
CA GLN A 155 -1.91 7.21 -4.41
C GLN A 155 -1.43 6.73 -3.04
N LEU A 156 -1.62 5.43 -2.87
CA LEU A 156 -1.09 4.64 -1.77
C LEU A 156 0.39 4.42 -1.94
N LEU A 157 1.06 4.12 -0.83
CA LEU A 157 2.44 3.70 -0.86
C LEU A 157 2.62 2.52 -1.82
N SER A 158 3.40 2.73 -2.88
CA SER A 158 3.58 1.74 -3.94
C SER A 158 4.75 0.83 -3.61
N TYR A 159 4.44 -0.40 -3.20
CA TYR A 159 5.43 -1.45 -2.98
C TYR A 159 5.86 -2.05 -4.31
N ARG A 160 7.16 -2.07 -4.56
CA ARG A 160 7.77 -2.61 -5.78
C ARG A 160 8.96 -3.48 -5.43
N ASN A 161 9.19 -4.49 -6.26
CA ASN A 161 10.41 -5.26 -6.21
C ASN A 161 11.57 -4.40 -6.74
N THR A 162 12.77 -4.61 -6.23
CA THR A 162 14.01 -3.98 -6.74
C THR A 162 14.23 -4.22 -8.24
N GLN A 163 13.66 -5.29 -8.80
CA GLN A 163 13.72 -5.64 -10.22
C GLN A 163 12.75 -4.83 -11.12
N ASP A 164 11.68 -4.23 -10.56
CA ASP A 164 10.62 -3.52 -11.31
C ASP A 164 10.91 -2.03 -11.55
N ARG A 165 12.10 -1.73 -12.11
CA ARG A 165 12.60 -0.36 -12.22
C ARG A 165 11.79 0.55 -13.15
N GLU A 166 11.29 0.05 -14.27
CA GLU A 166 10.55 0.86 -15.27
C GLU A 166 9.21 1.38 -14.73
N LYS A 167 8.46 0.54 -14.01
CA LYS A 167 7.19 0.92 -13.38
C LYS A 167 7.37 1.89 -12.20
N THR A 168 8.59 1.98 -11.67
CA THR A 168 8.92 2.90 -10.58
C THR A 168 9.13 4.33 -11.11
N GLU A 169 9.73 4.50 -12.29
CA GLU A 169 10.01 5.83 -12.87
C GLU A 169 8.73 6.60 -13.23
N SER A 170 7.67 5.93 -13.68
CA SER A 170 6.39 6.60 -13.98
C SER A 170 5.73 7.22 -12.74
N LEU A 171 6.00 6.68 -11.54
CA LEU A 171 5.46 7.14 -10.27
C LEU A 171 6.27 8.28 -9.66
N ILE A 172 7.60 8.13 -9.59
CA ILE A 172 8.48 9.06 -8.84
C ILE A 172 9.35 9.93 -9.74
N GLY A 173 9.21 9.78 -11.07
CA GLY A 173 10.02 10.46 -12.08
C GLY A 173 11.48 10.01 -12.13
N ARG A 174 12.26 10.69 -12.98
CA ARG A 174 13.65 10.33 -13.32
C ARG A 174 14.68 10.63 -12.23
N ARG A 175 14.38 11.54 -11.30
CA ARG A 175 15.33 12.05 -10.31
C ARG A 175 14.72 12.02 -8.91
N PRO A 176 14.38 10.83 -8.36
CA PRO A 176 13.85 10.74 -7.02
C PRO A 176 14.93 11.02 -5.97
N TYR A 177 14.52 11.59 -4.83
CA TYR A 177 15.32 11.54 -3.61
C TYR A 177 15.38 10.10 -3.11
N ARG A 178 16.58 9.56 -2.91
CA ARG A 178 16.78 8.17 -2.49
C ARG A 178 17.10 8.13 -1.01
N VAL A 179 16.32 7.36 -0.26
CA VAL A 179 16.47 7.20 1.18
C VAL A 179 16.37 5.73 1.56
N MET A 180 17.01 5.36 2.66
CA MET A 180 16.90 4.04 3.25
C MET A 180 16.07 4.11 4.53
N ALA A 181 15.11 3.20 4.67
CA ALA A 181 14.37 2.99 5.90
C ALA A 181 15.34 2.60 7.03
N ARG A 182 15.06 3.05 8.25
CA ARG A 182 15.90 2.80 9.42
C ARG A 182 15.29 1.83 10.39
N GLU A 183 13.98 1.94 10.58
CA GLU A 183 13.23 1.12 11.52
C GLU A 183 11.81 0.93 10.98
N LEU A 184 11.11 -0.06 11.51
CA LEU A 184 9.69 -0.27 11.29
C LEU A 184 8.90 0.09 12.55
N TYR A 185 7.61 0.34 12.40
CA TYR A 185 6.71 0.61 13.51
C TYR A 185 5.38 -0.11 13.35
N GLY A 186 4.84 -0.63 14.47
CA GLY A 186 3.57 -1.35 14.51
C GLY A 186 3.67 -2.76 15.04
N ASP A 187 2.51 -3.29 15.47
CA ASP A 187 2.34 -4.72 15.76
C ASP A 187 2.40 -5.53 14.46
N TYR A 188 1.92 -4.92 13.36
CA TYR A 188 2.20 -5.29 11.99
C TYR A 188 3.26 -4.32 11.46
N PRO A 189 4.53 -4.73 11.32
CA PRO A 189 5.64 -3.82 10.96
C PRO A 189 5.52 -3.28 9.52
N CYS A 190 4.63 -2.32 9.30
CA CYS A 190 4.33 -1.75 7.98
C CYS A 190 4.69 -0.26 7.88
N ASP A 191 4.69 0.47 9.01
CA ASP A 191 5.06 1.89 8.99
C ASP A 191 6.58 2.01 8.94
N ILE A 192 7.06 2.83 8.01
CA ILE A 192 8.49 3.02 7.75
C ILE A 192 8.98 4.25 8.50
N ILE A 193 10.07 4.11 9.27
CA ILE A 193 10.75 5.22 9.92
C ILE A 193 11.99 5.63 9.11
N LEU A 194 12.05 6.91 8.73
CA LEU A 194 13.21 7.51 8.09
C LEU A 194 14.20 8.07 9.12
N SER A 195 15.44 8.31 8.68
CA SER A 195 16.43 8.98 9.52
C SER A 195 16.08 10.45 9.74
N LYS A 196 16.50 11.02 10.88
CA LYS A 196 16.34 12.45 11.17
C LYS A 196 16.89 13.34 10.07
N GLU A 197 18.04 12.97 9.49
CA GLU A 197 18.69 13.75 8.44
C GLU A 197 17.86 13.73 7.14
N ASP A 198 17.39 12.55 6.73
CA ASP A 198 16.55 12.42 5.54
C ASP A 198 15.21 13.13 5.71
N THR A 199 14.57 12.98 6.87
CA THR A 199 13.35 13.72 7.19
C THR A 199 13.55 15.23 7.06
N ARG A 200 14.64 15.77 7.64
CA ARG A 200 14.93 17.21 7.57
C ARG A 200 15.14 17.67 6.12
N ARG A 201 15.89 16.92 5.31
CA ARG A 201 16.10 17.26 3.89
C ARG A 201 14.81 17.24 3.09
N ILE A 202 13.98 16.21 3.26
CA ILE A 202 12.68 16.08 2.58
C ILE A 202 11.77 17.25 2.93
N LEU A 203 11.67 17.63 4.21
CA LEU A 203 10.81 18.72 4.67
C LEU A 203 11.35 20.12 4.34
N ALA A 204 12.66 20.27 4.21
CA ALA A 204 13.28 21.54 3.84
C ALA A 204 13.11 21.87 2.34
N ALA A 205 13.15 20.86 1.48
CA ALA A 205 12.99 21.02 0.04
C ALA A 205 11.51 21.19 -0.35
N ASP A 206 11.19 22.21 -1.15
CA ASP A 206 9.83 22.34 -1.70
C ASP A 206 9.45 21.12 -2.54
N SER A 207 10.38 20.61 -3.37
CA SER A 207 10.16 19.39 -4.16
C SER A 207 9.88 18.15 -3.28
N GLY A 208 10.54 18.02 -2.13
CA GLY A 208 10.28 16.96 -1.17
C GLY A 208 8.88 17.06 -0.55
N ARG A 209 8.47 18.26 -0.13
CA ARG A 209 7.11 18.51 0.38
C ARG A 209 6.04 18.21 -0.66
N HIS A 210 6.24 18.65 -1.91
CA HIS A 210 5.33 18.34 -3.01
C HIS A 210 5.23 16.83 -3.27
N ALA A 211 6.36 16.12 -3.27
CA ALA A 211 6.37 14.68 -3.41
C ALA A 211 5.59 13.97 -2.30
N LEU A 212 5.69 14.43 -1.04
CA LEU A 212 4.90 13.91 0.07
C LEU A 212 3.39 14.18 -0.14
N SER A 213 2.99 15.41 -0.45
CA SER A 213 1.56 15.76 -0.64
C SER A 213 0.90 15.10 -1.85
N GLU A 214 1.69 14.82 -2.89
CA GLU A 214 1.18 14.18 -4.11
C GLU A 214 1.27 12.64 -4.05
N GLY A 215 1.85 12.08 -2.98
CA GLY A 215 2.04 10.64 -2.85
C GLY A 215 3.04 10.06 -3.85
N ARG A 216 4.00 10.86 -4.36
CA ARG A 216 5.06 10.40 -5.28
C ARG A 216 6.14 9.62 -4.53
N ILE A 217 5.75 8.52 -3.92
CA ILE A 217 6.57 7.71 -3.03
C ILE A 217 6.54 6.26 -3.50
N ALA A 218 7.70 5.71 -3.82
CA ALA A 218 7.89 4.30 -4.11
C ALA A 218 8.67 3.63 -2.98
N ILE A 219 8.23 2.44 -2.59
CA ILE A 219 8.88 1.59 -1.59
C ILE A 219 9.47 0.39 -2.33
N LEU A 220 10.79 0.28 -2.31
CA LEU A 220 11.49 -0.89 -2.79
C LEU A 220 11.70 -1.84 -1.63
N ILE A 221 11.07 -3.00 -1.74
CA ILE A 221 11.28 -4.13 -0.83
C ILE A 221 12.16 -5.13 -1.54
N ASP A 222 13.14 -5.66 -0.83
CA ASP A 222 13.85 -6.85 -1.31
C ASP A 222 12.89 -8.03 -1.11
N SER A 223 12.42 -8.60 -2.21
CA SER A 223 11.66 -9.85 -2.12
C SER A 223 12.66 -10.96 -1.87
N LYS A 224 12.42 -11.80 -0.85
CA LYS A 224 12.96 -13.16 -0.93
C LYS A 224 12.47 -13.75 -2.24
N SER A 225 13.43 -14.22 -3.04
CA SER A 225 13.12 -15.17 -4.09
C SER A 225 12.60 -16.42 -3.38
N GLU A 226 11.27 -16.57 -3.27
CA GLU A 226 10.68 -17.89 -3.05
C GLU A 226 10.72 -18.70 -4.34
#